data_AF-A0AAX2PXA1-F1
#
_entry.id   AF-A0AAX2PXA1-F1
#
_cell.length_a   1.000
_cell.length_b   1.000
_cell.length_c   1.000
_cell.angle_alpha   90.00
_cell.angle_beta   90.00
_cell.angle_gamma   90.00
#
_symmetry.space_group_name_H-M   'P 1'
#
loop_
_entity.id
_entity.type
_entity.pdbx_description
1 polymer ?
#
loop_
_entity_poly.entity_id
_entity_poly.type
_entity_poly.pdbx_seq_one_letter_code
_entity_poly.pdbx_strand_id
1 'polypeptide(L)' 'MSVFDPESSHNRFWAVLEDLRDTDDPYQFGIYIDFEGKTLVMNGLSMGDMVTINREIAQVIREAKHARAL' A
#
# COMPACT_ATOMS: atom_id res chain seq x y z
N MET A 1 11.19 16.35 -7.36
CA MET A 1 10.20 15.78 -6.41
C MET A 1 9.28 14.92 -7.23
N SER A 2 9.28 13.61 -7.00
CA SER A 2 8.32 12.71 -7.63
C SER A 2 6.96 12.95 -6.96
N VAL A 3 6.00 13.45 -7.75
CA VAL A 3 4.60 13.53 -7.33
C VAL A 3 4.04 12.13 -7.48
N PHE A 4 3.50 11.59 -6.40
CA PHE A 4 2.76 10.33 -6.42
C PHE A 4 1.66 10.41 -7.49
N ASP A 5 1.81 9.64 -8.58
CA ASP A 5 0.82 9.49 -9.64
C ASP A 5 0.17 8.11 -9.54
N PRO A 6 -1.04 8.00 -8.94
CA PRO A 6 -1.72 6.73 -8.75
C PRO A 6 -2.23 6.10 -10.06
N GLU A 7 -2.17 6.79 -11.20
CA GLU A 7 -2.59 6.28 -12.51
C GLU A 7 -1.42 5.94 -13.44
N SER A 8 -0.18 6.27 -13.05
CA SER A 8 1.01 5.89 -13.80
C SER A 8 1.18 4.37 -13.80
N SER A 9 1.26 3.78 -14.99
CA SER A 9 1.59 2.35 -15.17
C SER A 9 2.99 1.97 -14.69
N HIS A 10 3.83 2.96 -14.35
CA HIS A 10 5.14 2.77 -13.71
C HIS A 10 5.05 2.56 -12.19
N ASN A 11 3.92 2.95 -11.57
CA ASN A 11 3.67 2.74 -10.14
C ASN A 11 2.81 1.50 -9.98
N ARG A 12 3.41 0.41 -9.48
CA ARG A 12 2.72 -0.88 -9.31
C ARG A 12 2.50 -1.15 -7.84
N PHE A 13 1.25 -1.13 -7.43
CA PHE A 13 0.84 -1.56 -6.10
C PHE A 13 0.32 -2.98 -6.19
N TRP A 14 1.00 -3.92 -5.54
CA TRP A 14 0.44 -5.24 -5.29
C TRP A 14 0.54 -5.51 -3.78
N ALA A 15 -0.59 -5.77 -3.14
CA ALA A 15 -0.57 -6.26 -1.77
C ALA A 15 -0.31 -7.77 -1.85
N VAL A 16 0.86 -8.22 -1.38
CA VAL A 16 1.08 -9.65 -1.15
C VAL A 16 0.63 -9.96 0.27
N LEU A 17 -0.40 -10.78 0.41
CA LEU A 17 -0.73 -11.41 1.69
C LEU A 17 0.21 -12.59 1.87
N GLU A 18 1.40 -12.34 2.42
CA GLU A 18 2.30 -13.39 2.85
C GLU A 18 1.97 -13.78 4.29
N ASP A 19 1.68 -15.06 4.49
CA ASP A 19 1.81 -15.71 5.80
C ASP A 19 3.30 -15.62 6.16
N LEU A 20 3.64 -14.66 7.03
CA LEU A 20 4.99 -14.46 7.54
C LEU A 20 5.29 -15.61 8.51
N ARG A 21 5.58 -16.80 7.98
CA ARG A 21 5.82 -18.04 8.75
C ARG A 21 6.98 -17.98 9.74
N ASP A 22 7.69 -16.85 9.80
CA ASP A 22 8.76 -16.53 10.75
C ASP A 22 8.32 -15.62 11.91
N THR A 23 7.02 -15.28 12.02
CA THR A 23 6.48 -14.56 13.17
C THR A 23 5.70 -15.52 14.06
N ASP A 24 6.01 -15.56 15.37
CA ASP A 24 5.27 -16.34 16.39
C ASP A 24 3.77 -15.94 16.51
N ASP A 25 3.35 -14.93 15.75
CA ASP A 25 1.98 -14.43 15.65
C ASP A 25 1.41 -14.66 14.24
N PRO A 26 0.44 -15.60 14.06
CA PRO A 26 -0.17 -15.91 12.77
C PRO A 26 -1.12 -14.82 12.26
N TYR A 27 -1.32 -13.73 13.00
CA TYR A 27 -2.17 -12.60 12.62
C TYR A 27 -1.37 -11.36 12.19
N GLN A 28 -0.11 -11.56 11.82
CA GLN A 28 0.74 -10.52 11.25
C GLN A 28 0.76 -10.56 9.73
N PHE A 29 0.73 -9.38 9.12
CA PHE A 29 0.66 -9.18 7.69
C PHE A 29 1.88 -8.40 7.19
N GLY A 30 2.30 -8.71 5.96
CA GLY A 30 3.27 -7.95 5.20
C GLY A 30 2.62 -7.11 4.10
N ILE A 31 3.18 -5.95 3.80
CA ILE A 31 2.88 -5.16 2.61
C ILE A 31 4.18 -4.87 1.86
N TYR A 32 4.16 -5.11 0.56
CA TYR A 32 5.24 -4.78 -0.36
C TYR A 32 4.74 -3.73 -1.36
N ILE A 33 5.45 -2.61 -1.47
CA ILE A 33 5.11 -1.54 -2.42
C ILE A 33 6.33 -1.26 -3.28
N ASP A 34 6.18 -1.44 -4.58
CA ASP A 34 7.18 -1.04 -5.56
C ASP A 34 6.80 0.30 -6.20
N PHE A 35 7.67 1.29 -6.03
CA PHE A 35 7.48 2.65 -6.53
C PHE A 35 8.78 3.20 -7.12
N GLU A 36 8.76 3.56 -8.41
CA GLU A 36 9.93 4.12 -9.12
C GLU A 36 11.23 3.31 -8.96
N GLY A 37 11.13 1.98 -8.96
CA GLY A 37 12.29 1.09 -8.78
C GLY A 37 12.81 1.01 -7.33
N LYS A 38 12.05 1.53 -6.36
CA LYS A 38 12.28 1.35 -4.93
C LYS A 38 11.22 0.42 -4.34
N THR A 39 11.65 -0.46 -3.46
CA THR A 39 10.75 -1.36 -2.72
C THR A 39 10.63 -0.89 -1.28
N LEU A 40 9.40 -0.64 -0.84
CA LEU A 40 9.04 -0.48 0.56
C LEU A 40 8.45 -1.79 1.07
N VAL A 41 8.99 -2.29 2.20
CA VAL A 41 8.49 -3.48 2.88
C VAL A 41 8.06 -3.09 4.28
N MET A 42 6.82 -3.42 4.64
CA MET A 42 6.27 -3.24 5.98
C MET A 42 5.80 -4.60 6.47
N ASN A 43 6.32 -5.05 7.61
CA ASN A 43 6.00 -6.35 8.22
C ASN A 43 5.44 -6.14 9.63
N GLY A 44 4.84 -7.19 10.20
CA GLY A 44 4.31 -7.16 11.57
C GLY A 44 3.02 -6.34 11.71
N LEU A 45 2.31 -6.10 10.60
CA LEU A 45 1.06 -5.33 10.61
C LEU A 45 -0.06 -6.18 11.17
N SER A 46 -0.91 -5.61 12.03
CA SER A 46 -2.16 -6.26 12.43
C SER A 46 -3.21 -6.14 11.32
N MET A 47 -4.27 -6.95 11.38
CA MET A 47 -5.43 -6.78 10.49
C MET A 47 -6.04 -5.36 10.58
N GLY A 48 -6.01 -4.73 11.77
CA GLY A 48 -6.48 -3.37 11.96
C GLY A 48 -5.64 -2.34 11.21
N ASP A 49 -4.32 -2.54 11.17
CA ASP A 49 -3.39 -1.70 10.41
C ASP A 49 -3.66 -1.85 8.91
N MET A 50 -3.85 -3.08 8.43
CA MET A 50 -4.19 -3.37 7.02
C MET A 50 -5.47 -2.63 6.57
N VAL A 51 -6.52 -2.66 7.40
CA VAL A 51 -7.79 -1.97 7.10
C VAL A 51 -7.59 -0.46 7.08
N THR A 52 -6.81 0.09 8.01
CA THR A 52 -6.50 1.53 8.08
C THR A 52 -5.74 1.98 6.85
N ILE A 53 -4.65 1.28 6.49
CA ILE A 53 -3.83 1.58 5.31
C ILE A 53 -4.69 1.55 4.03
N ASN A 54 -5.54 0.53 3.87
CA ASN A 54 -6.41 0.44 2.70
C ASN A 54 -7.40 1.62 2.60
N ARG A 55 -7.97 2.07 3.74
CA ARG A 55 -8.88 3.23 3.77
C ARG A 55 -8.16 4.51 3.37
N GLU A 56 -6.95 4.73 3.87
CA GLU A 56 -6.12 5.90 3.55
C GLU A 56 -5.74 5.93 2.06
N ILE A 57 -5.24 4.82 1.52
CA ILE A 57 -4.93 4.72 0.08
C ILE A 57 -6.16 5.02 -0.77
N ALA A 58 -7.31 4.42 -0.44
CA ALA A 58 -8.55 4.64 -1.16
C ALA A 58 -9.02 6.10 -1.06
N GLN A 59 -8.80 6.76 0.07
CA GLN A 59 -9.11 8.18 0.25
C GLN A 59 -8.21 9.06 -0.62
N VAL A 60 -6.89 8.87 -0.58
CA VAL A 60 -5.94 9.62 -1.41
C VAL A 60 -6.27 9.48 -2.90
N ILE A 61 -6.63 8.26 -3.35
CA ILE A 61 -7.04 8.04 -4.74
C ILE A 61 -8.32 8.80 -5.08
N ARG A 62 -9.33 8.80 -4.19
CA ARG A 62 -10.57 9.57 -4.42
C ARG A 62 -10.29 11.06 -4.52
N GLU A 63 -9.50 11.60 -3.60
CA GLU A 63 -9.12 13.02 -3.60
C GLU A 63 -8.36 13.41 -4.87
N ALA A 64 -7.39 12.59 -5.30
CA ALA A 64 -6.67 12.81 -6.55
C ALA A 64 -7.59 12.81 -7.78
N LYS A 65 -8.55 11.88 -7.83
CA LYS A 65 -9.57 11.83 -8.91
C LYS A 65 -10.47 13.06 -8.91
N HIS A 66 -10.91 13.51 -7.73
CA HIS A 66 -11.72 14.72 -7.60
C HIS A 66 -10.95 15.97 -8.03
N ALA A 67 -9.69 16.11 -7.63
CA ALA A 67 -8.85 17.25 -7.99
C ALA A 67 -8.61 17.35 -9.51
N ARG A 68 -8.54 16.22 -10.23
CA ARG A 68 -8.38 16.17 -11.69
C ARG A 68 -9.67 16.49 -12.45
N ALA A 69 -10.84 16.31 -11.84
CA ALA A 69 -12.12 16.58 -12.46
C ALA A 69 -12.51 18.07 -12.43
N LEU A 70 -11.76 18.90 -11.70
CA LEU A 70 -11.86 20.36 -11.62
C LEU A 70 -10.87 21.03 -12.58
#